data_AF-A0A948BQ55-F1
#
_entry.id   AF-A0A948BQ55-F1
#
_cell.length_a   1.000
_cell.length_b   1.000
_cell.length_c   1.000
_cell.angle_alpha   90.00
_cell.angle_beta   90.00
_cell.angle_gamma   90.00
#
_symmetry.space_group_name_H-M   'P 1'
#
loop_
_entity.id
_entity.type
_entity.pdbx_description
1 polymer ?
#
loop_
_entity_poly.entity_id
_entity_poly.type
_entity_poly.pdbx_seq_one_letter_code
_entity_poly.pdbx_strand_id
1 'polypeptide(L)'
;MKNGRLRLFLIIVIISILGVLAIFVVRNSNDKVPNGKYDSFASCLREKGAVFYGTFWCTHCRATKENFGSSYKLLSYVECSTPNARDQMQACKDKKIERYPTWEFADGSRLTGEVPFSVLAEKTSCELPE
;
A
#
# COMPACT_ATOMS: atom_id res chain seq x y z
N MET A 1 35.74 41.82 25.71
CA MET A 1 35.77 40.71 24.72
C MET A 1 35.11 39.39 25.18
N LYS A 2 34.64 39.24 26.43
CA LYS A 2 34.06 37.99 26.95
C LYS A 2 32.56 37.81 26.62
N ASN A 3 31.82 38.91 26.57
CA ASN A 3 30.35 38.92 26.45
C ASN A 3 29.85 38.58 25.03
N GLY A 4 30.63 38.88 23.98
CA GLY A 4 30.28 38.56 22.60
C GLY A 4 30.33 37.06 22.31
N ARG A 5 31.36 36.38 22.83
CA ARG A 5 31.48 34.92 22.74
C ARG A 5 30.35 34.21 23.49
N LEU A 6 30.01 34.67 24.70
CA LEU A 6 28.90 34.11 25.48
C LEU A 6 27.54 34.26 24.78
N ARG A 7 27.27 35.43 24.16
CA ARG A 7 26.05 35.64 23.36
C ARG A 7 26.00 34.72 22.14
N LEU A 8 27.12 34.53 21.46
CA LEU A 8 27.21 33.62 20.32
C LEU A 8 26.93 32.17 20.73
N PHE A 9 27.48 31.71 21.88
CA PHE A 9 27.19 30.39 22.43
C PHE A 9 25.71 30.20 22.78
N LEU A 10 25.07 31.19 23.41
CA LEU A 10 23.65 31.13 23.74
C LEU A 10 22.76 31.04 22.50
N ILE A 11 23.09 31.79 21.44
CA ILE A 11 22.36 31.75 20.17
C ILE A 11 22.45 30.36 19.51
N ILE A 12 23.65 29.76 19.49
CA ILE A 12 23.85 28.42 18.91
C ILE A 12 23.05 27.34 19.66
N VAL A 13 23.03 27.41 20.99
CA VAL A 13 22.25 26.48 21.83
C VAL A 13 20.74 26.63 21.60
N ILE A 14 20.25 27.87 21.46
CA ILE A 14 18.83 28.10 21.15
C ILE A 14 18.48 27.56 19.76
N ILE A 15 19.32 27.79 18.75
CA ILE A 15 19.11 27.28 17.39
C ILE A 15 19.11 25.74 17.37
N SER A 16 20.03 25.09 18.10
CA SER A 16 20.06 23.63 18.15
C SER A 16 18.82 23.05 18.85
N ILE A 17 18.36 23.67 19.95
CA ILE A 17 17.13 23.28 20.65
C ILE A 17 15.91 23.46 19.72
N LEU A 18 15.80 24.59 19.02
CA LEU A 18 14.71 24.83 18.07
C LEU A 18 14.74 23.85 16.90
N GLY A 19 15.92 23.51 16.39
CA GLY A 19 16.10 22.49 15.35
C GLY A 19 15.66 21.10 15.81
N VAL A 20 16.07 20.68 17.01
CA VAL A 20 15.65 19.40 17.61
C VAL A 20 14.14 19.38 17.86
N LEU A 21 13.57 20.47 18.36
CA LEU A 21 12.13 20.61 18.58
C LEU A 21 11.35 20.52 17.26
N ALA A 22 11.80 21.20 16.21
CA ALA A 22 11.18 21.13 14.89
C ALA A 22 11.23 19.72 14.31
N ILE A 23 12.38 19.03 14.43
CA ILE A 23 12.52 17.63 14.02
C ILE A 23 11.57 16.73 14.82
N PHE A 24 11.46 16.92 16.13
CA PHE A 24 10.56 16.14 16.98
C PHE A 24 9.08 16.33 16.57
N VAL A 25 8.66 17.57 16.33
CA VAL A 25 7.30 17.89 15.87
C VAL A 25 7.03 17.26 14.50
N VAL A 26 7.96 17.36 13.54
CA VAL A 26 7.81 16.74 12.21
C VAL A 26 7.74 15.21 12.32
N ARG A 27 8.57 14.59 13.17
CA ARG A 27 8.55 13.14 13.39
C ARG A 27 7.25 12.66 14.03
N ASN A 28 6.68 13.42 14.97
CA ASN A 28 5.38 13.13 15.59
C ASN A 28 4.18 13.42 14.67
N SER A 29 4.38 14.13 13.56
CA SER A 29 3.30 14.51 12.64
C SER A 29 3.12 13.52 11.47
N ASN A 30 3.78 12.36 11.50
CA ASN A 30 3.76 11.39 10.39
C ASN A 30 2.48 10.54 10.28
N ASP A 31 1.55 10.59 11.23
CA ASP A 31 0.50 9.55 11.34
C ASP A 31 -0.88 9.92 10.77
N LYS A 32 -0.96 10.89 9.86
CA LYS A 32 -2.18 11.11 9.09
C LYS A 32 -1.89 11.25 7.61
N VAL A 33 -1.39 10.16 7.01
CA VAL A 33 -1.74 9.91 5.60
C VAL A 33 -3.27 9.91 5.55
N PRO A 34 -3.93 10.81 4.80
CA PRO A 34 -5.36 10.76 4.65
C PRO A 34 -5.73 9.36 4.17
N ASN A 35 -6.58 8.66 4.91
CA ASN A 35 -7.03 7.33 4.50
C ASN A 35 -7.55 7.44 3.06
N GLY A 36 -7.00 6.64 2.15
CA GLY A 36 -7.49 6.54 0.79
C GLY A 36 -8.96 6.13 0.82
N LYS A 37 -9.75 6.59 -0.16
CA LYS A 37 -11.21 6.32 -0.22
C LYS A 37 -11.53 4.85 0.06
N TYR A 38 -10.71 3.92 -0.43
CA TYR A 38 -10.92 2.48 -0.35
C TYR A 38 -10.06 1.76 0.69
N ASP A 39 -9.46 2.45 1.67
CA ASP A 39 -8.53 1.83 2.62
C ASP A 39 -9.20 0.76 3.49
N SER A 40 -10.41 1.04 4.00
CA SER A 40 -11.21 0.09 4.78
C SER A 40 -11.58 -1.13 3.93
N PHE A 41 -12.02 -0.91 2.70
CA PHE A 41 -12.39 -1.97 1.77
C PHE A 41 -11.18 -2.85 1.42
N ALA A 42 -10.05 -2.25 1.02
CA ALA A 42 -8.84 -2.98 0.68
C ALA A 42 -8.28 -3.79 1.87
N SER A 43 -8.32 -3.22 3.07
CA SER A 43 -7.91 -3.91 4.30
C SER A 43 -8.83 -5.09 4.61
N CYS A 44 -10.15 -4.90 4.50
CA CYS A 44 -11.13 -5.95 4.68
C CYS A 44 -10.93 -7.10 3.68
N LEU A 45 -10.69 -6.81 2.40
CA LEU A 45 -10.40 -7.84 1.39
C LEU A 45 -9.21 -8.73 1.82
N ARG A 46 -8.12 -8.10 2.28
CA ARG A 46 -6.95 -8.82 2.79
C ARG A 46 -7.29 -9.65 4.03
N GLU A 47 -8.03 -9.09 4.99
CA GLU A 47 -8.43 -9.79 6.22
C GLU A 47 -9.34 -10.99 5.95
N LYS A 48 -10.21 -10.88 4.94
CA LYS A 48 -11.07 -11.97 4.47
C LYS A 48 -10.36 -12.99 3.58
N GLY A 49 -9.03 -12.85 3.40
CA GLY A 49 -8.21 -13.80 2.67
C GLY A 49 -8.31 -13.69 1.15
N ALA A 50 -8.80 -12.57 0.61
CA ALA A 50 -8.75 -12.33 -0.83
C ALA A 50 -7.32 -11.95 -1.25
N VAL A 51 -6.77 -12.70 -2.21
CA VAL A 51 -5.41 -12.52 -2.74
C VAL A 51 -5.48 -12.10 -4.20
N PHE A 52 -4.79 -11.02 -4.52
CA PHE A 52 -4.71 -10.43 -5.85
C PHE A 52 -3.39 -10.82 -6.51
N TYR A 53 -3.43 -11.77 -7.45
CA TYR A 53 -2.28 -12.19 -8.24
C TYR A 53 -2.22 -11.39 -9.54
N GLY A 54 -1.07 -10.76 -9.81
CA GLY A 54 -0.90 -9.99 -11.04
C GLY A 54 0.56 -9.77 -11.38
N THR A 55 0.79 -8.93 -12.38
CA THR A 55 2.15 -8.52 -12.76
C THR A 55 2.28 -7.02 -12.91
N PHE A 56 3.49 -6.51 -12.74
CA PHE A 56 3.75 -5.06 -12.86
C PHE A 56 3.51 -4.50 -14.27
N TRP A 57 3.70 -5.31 -15.31
CA TRP A 57 3.55 -4.92 -16.72
C TRP A 57 2.14 -5.15 -17.28
N CYS A 58 1.27 -5.86 -16.56
CA CYS A 58 -0.08 -6.19 -16.99
C CYS A 58 -1.02 -4.96 -16.94
N THR A 59 -1.59 -4.60 -18.09
CA THR A 59 -2.50 -3.43 -18.22
C THR A 59 -3.75 -3.57 -17.34
N HIS A 60 -4.38 -4.74 -17.32
CA HIS A 60 -5.56 -5.00 -16.47
C HIS A 60 -5.25 -4.97 -14.97
N CYS A 61 -4.03 -5.38 -14.61
CA CYS A 61 -3.55 -5.35 -13.23
C CYS A 61 -3.30 -3.91 -12.79
N ARG A 62 -2.76 -3.08 -13.68
CA ARG A 62 -2.61 -1.64 -13.45
C ARG A 62 -3.97 -0.96 -13.31
N ALA A 63 -4.93 -1.22 -14.21
CA ALA A 63 -6.29 -0.68 -14.11
C ALA A 63 -6.98 -1.08 -12.79
N THR A 64 -6.82 -2.34 -12.37
CA THR A 64 -7.32 -2.79 -11.05
C THR A 64 -6.68 -1.98 -9.91
N LYS A 65 -5.36 -1.77 -9.92
CA LYS A 65 -4.67 -0.96 -8.89
C LYS A 65 -5.11 0.50 -8.92
N GLU A 66 -5.32 1.07 -10.10
CA GLU A 66 -5.81 2.43 -10.29
C GLU A 66 -7.21 2.63 -9.71
N ASN A 67 -8.11 1.66 -9.87
CA ASN A 67 -9.46 1.70 -9.26
C ASN A 67 -9.39 1.82 -7.72
N PHE A 68 -8.38 1.23 -7.08
CA PHE A 68 -8.15 1.35 -5.64
C PHE A 68 -7.42 2.65 -5.24
N GLY A 69 -6.87 3.41 -6.18
CA GLY A 69 -6.03 4.56 -5.87
C GLY A 69 -4.87 4.19 -4.94
N SER A 70 -4.55 5.01 -3.94
CA SER A 70 -3.48 4.69 -2.97
C SER A 70 -3.75 3.43 -2.13
N SER A 71 -5.01 3.01 -2.03
CA SER A 71 -5.45 1.89 -1.19
C SER A 71 -4.99 0.52 -1.72
N TYR A 72 -4.52 0.42 -2.98
CA TYR A 72 -4.02 -0.87 -3.51
C TYR A 72 -2.88 -1.45 -2.66
N LYS A 73 -2.13 -0.59 -1.96
CA LYS A 73 -1.01 -0.98 -1.08
C LYS A 73 -1.46 -1.81 0.13
N LEU A 74 -2.74 -1.77 0.46
CA LEU A 74 -3.34 -2.52 1.57
C LEU A 74 -3.84 -3.90 1.15
N LEU A 75 -3.96 -4.14 -0.17
CA LEU A 75 -4.34 -5.44 -0.71
C LEU A 75 -3.27 -6.51 -0.44
N SER A 76 -3.70 -7.76 -0.34
CA SER A 76 -2.80 -8.92 -0.42
C SER A 76 -2.40 -9.16 -1.88
N TYR A 77 -1.50 -8.34 -2.40
CA TYR A 77 -0.99 -8.46 -3.78
C TYR A 77 0.21 -9.40 -3.85
N VAL A 78 0.20 -10.32 -4.82
CA VAL A 78 1.34 -11.16 -5.16
C VAL A 78 1.83 -10.81 -6.56
N GLU A 79 3.07 -10.33 -6.65
CA GLU A 79 3.77 -10.11 -7.91
C GLU A 79 4.17 -11.47 -8.50
N CYS A 80 3.58 -11.79 -9.65
CA CYS A 80 3.80 -13.05 -10.32
C CYS A 80 4.88 -12.99 -11.40
N SER A 81 5.37 -11.82 -11.80
CA SER A 81 6.43 -11.72 -12.80
C SER A 81 7.80 -11.68 -12.15
N THR A 82 8.78 -12.33 -12.77
CA THR A 82 10.18 -12.03 -12.49
C THR A 82 10.50 -10.59 -12.89
N PRO A 83 11.55 -9.96 -12.31
CA PRO A 83 11.92 -8.58 -12.62
C PRO A 83 12.23 -8.31 -14.10
N ASN A 84 12.69 -9.32 -14.83
CA ASN A 84 12.97 -9.24 -16.27
C ASN A 84 11.73 -9.41 -17.17
N ALA A 85 10.54 -9.59 -16.59
CA ALA A 85 9.27 -9.80 -17.29
C ALA A 85 9.18 -11.05 -18.18
N ARG A 86 10.10 -12.02 -18.04
CA ARG A 86 10.15 -13.20 -18.93
C ARG A 86 9.57 -14.47 -18.31
N ASP A 87 9.56 -14.57 -16.99
CA ASP A 87 9.17 -15.77 -16.27
C ASP A 87 8.14 -15.46 -15.17
N GLN A 88 7.49 -16.51 -14.69
CA GLN A 88 6.60 -16.45 -13.54
C GLN A 88 7.35 -16.81 -12.24
N MET A 89 7.10 -16.05 -11.17
CA MET A 89 7.55 -16.32 -9.81
C MET A 89 7.02 -17.66 -9.31
N GLN A 90 7.85 -18.41 -8.57
CA GLN A 90 7.49 -19.76 -8.11
C GLN A 90 6.20 -19.78 -7.28
N ALA A 91 5.98 -18.77 -6.44
CA ALA A 91 4.75 -18.64 -5.64
C ALA A 91 3.46 -18.67 -6.50
N CYS A 92 3.50 -18.13 -7.72
CA CYS A 92 2.35 -18.17 -8.63
C CYS A 92 2.28 -19.45 -9.45
N LYS A 93 3.44 -20.06 -9.77
CA LYS A 93 3.51 -21.40 -10.39
C LYS A 93 2.91 -22.48 -9.48
N ASP A 94 3.27 -22.46 -8.20
CA ASP A 94 2.77 -23.40 -7.19
C ASP A 94 1.26 -23.28 -7.01
N LYS A 95 0.75 -22.05 -7.08
CA LYS A 95 -0.69 -21.74 -7.09
C LYS A 95 -1.35 -21.97 -8.45
N LYS A 96 -0.62 -22.36 -9.50
CA LYS A 96 -1.16 -22.56 -10.86
C LYS A 96 -1.94 -21.34 -11.36
N ILE A 97 -1.37 -20.15 -11.23
CA ILE A 97 -1.96 -18.92 -11.76
C ILE A 97 -1.65 -18.84 -13.26
N GLU A 98 -2.67 -18.95 -14.10
CA GLU A 98 -2.48 -18.99 -15.57
C GLU A 98 -2.74 -17.64 -16.25
N ARG A 99 -3.51 -16.75 -15.61
CA ARG A 99 -3.92 -15.47 -16.18
C ARG A 99 -3.80 -14.35 -15.15
N TYR A 100 -3.65 -13.13 -15.64
CA TYR A 100 -3.58 -11.95 -14.80
C TYR A 100 -4.60 -10.89 -15.23
N PRO A 101 -5.18 -10.15 -14.27
CA PRO A 101 -5.15 -10.48 -12.85
C PRO A 101 -5.98 -11.73 -12.50
N THR A 102 -5.67 -12.36 -11.38
CA THR A 102 -6.51 -13.40 -10.76
C THR A 102 -6.72 -13.05 -9.29
N TRP A 103 -7.98 -13.11 -8.84
CA TRP A 103 -8.36 -13.07 -7.45
C TRP A 103 -8.61 -14.50 -6.95
N GLU A 104 -7.98 -14.89 -5.85
CA GLU A 104 -8.30 -16.11 -5.09
C GLU A 104 -8.93 -15.71 -3.76
N PHE A 105 -10.02 -16.36 -3.38
CA PHE A 105 -10.73 -16.09 -2.13
C PHE A 105 -10.46 -17.20 -1.09
N ALA A 106 -10.85 -16.97 0.16
CA ALA A 106 -10.62 -17.91 1.26
C ALA A 106 -11.27 -19.29 1.05
N ASP A 107 -12.33 -19.37 0.26
CA ASP A 107 -12.99 -20.63 -0.13
C ASP A 107 -12.25 -21.37 -1.27
N GLY A 108 -11.13 -20.83 -1.77
CA GLY A 108 -10.35 -21.36 -2.88
C GLY A 108 -10.92 -21.05 -4.27
N SER A 109 -12.10 -20.42 -4.35
CA SER A 109 -12.67 -19.98 -5.63
C SER A 109 -11.82 -18.86 -6.23
N ARG A 110 -11.88 -18.73 -7.57
CA ARG A 110 -11.10 -17.74 -8.31
C ARG A 110 -11.93 -16.96 -9.31
N LEU A 111 -11.59 -15.70 -9.47
CA LEU A 111 -12.10 -14.83 -10.54
C LEU A 111 -10.92 -14.22 -11.30
N THR A 112 -11.00 -14.21 -12.63
CA THR A 112 -9.93 -13.68 -13.49
C THR A 112 -10.37 -12.39 -14.17
N GLY A 113 -9.41 -11.50 -14.46
CA GLY A 113 -9.67 -10.22 -15.11
C GLY A 113 -10.03 -9.12 -14.10
N GLU A 114 -10.43 -7.96 -14.62
CA GLU A 114 -10.83 -6.80 -13.81
C GLU A 114 -12.18 -7.10 -13.12
N VAL A 115 -12.11 -7.53 -11.87
CA VAL A 115 -13.30 -7.84 -11.06
C VAL A 115 -13.88 -6.54 -10.47
N PRO A 116 -15.18 -6.24 -10.69
CA PRO A 116 -15.80 -5.07 -10.10
C PRO A 116 -15.80 -5.09 -8.57
N PHE A 117 -15.75 -3.91 -7.95
CA PHE A 117 -15.77 -3.76 -6.49
C PHE A 117 -17.00 -4.37 -5.83
N SER A 118 -18.18 -4.31 -6.48
CA SER A 118 -19.40 -4.95 -5.99
C SER A 118 -19.27 -6.47 -5.89
N VAL A 119 -18.61 -7.10 -6.86
CA VAL A 119 -18.38 -8.56 -6.86
C VAL A 119 -17.34 -8.95 -5.81
N LEU A 120 -16.28 -8.16 -5.67
CA LEU A 120 -15.31 -8.36 -4.58
C LEU A 120 -15.99 -8.25 -3.21
N ALA A 121 -16.83 -7.24 -3.02
CA ALA A 121 -17.63 -7.03 -1.81
C ALA A 121 -18.56 -8.22 -1.53
N GLU A 122 -19.27 -8.72 -2.54
CA GLU A 122 -20.13 -9.90 -2.42
C GLU A 122 -19.33 -11.14 -1.98
N LYS A 123 -18.18 -11.40 -2.62
CA LYS A 123 -17.34 -12.58 -2.33
C LYS A 123 -16.70 -12.56 -0.95
N THR A 124 -16.48 -11.38 -0.36
CA THR A 124 -15.80 -11.25 0.94
C THR A 124 -16.70 -10.74 2.07
N SER A 125 -17.93 -10.34 1.75
CA SER A 125 -18.82 -9.60 2.65
C SER A 125 -18.18 -8.32 3.20
N CYS A 126 -17.36 -7.66 2.40
CA CYS A 126 -16.75 -6.36 2.74
C CYS A 126 -17.61 -5.22 2.24
N GLU A 127 -17.74 -4.17 3.03
CA GLU A 127 -18.52 -2.99 2.67
C GLU A 127 -17.73 -2.03 1.79
N LEU A 128 -18.40 -1.45 0.79
CA LEU A 128 -17.84 -0.37 -0.01
C LEU A 128 -18.04 0.97 0.71
N PRO A 129 -17.04 1.87 0.68
CA PRO A 129 -17.18 3.22 1.20
C PRO A 129 -18.16 4.01 0.31
N GLU A 130 -18.93 4.89 0.93
CA GLU A 130 -19.84 5.83 0.24
C GLU A 130 -19.08 6.77 -0.74
#